data_AF-A0AAU7LF24-F1
#
_entry.id   AF-A0AAU7LF24-F1
#
_cell.length_a   1.000
_cell.length_b   1.000
_cell.length_c   1.000
_cell.angle_alpha   90.00
_cell.angle_beta   90.00
_cell.angle_gamma   90.00
#
_symmetry.space_group_name_H-M   'P 1'
#
loop_
_entity.id
_entity.type
_entity.pdbx_description
1 polymer ?
#
loop_
_entity_poly.entity_id
_entity_poly.type
_entity_poly.pdbx_seq_one_letter_code
_entity_poly.pdbx_strand_id
1 'polypeptide(L)'
;MADEERDVSGKVDGAALKGLFTVALETRNFEISQLVQRNNFFMIFQGVLLAGMIQSSHTKPVVSFLVCLAGFAVSFYQVRMAAGAKFWQEYWEAVLQDIDKELNKHLSIPEARTGKLFHLFHDDDHIYGKMVKDRLSRRGFCLTGFLVMKRYSVSRVPIYVAIALSFVWALLLLCTMRGYPPFSPPSFVVGF
;
A
#
# COMPACT_ATOMS: atom_id res chain seq x y z
N MET A 1 -15.34 -7.92 51.09
CA MET A 1 -15.08 -6.94 50.00
C MET A 1 -13.76 -7.33 49.31
N ALA A 2 -13.71 -8.59 48.92
CA ALA A 2 -12.64 -9.31 48.26
C ALA A 2 -13.37 -10.42 47.48
N ASP A 3 -12.80 -10.87 46.38
CA ASP A 3 -13.30 -11.93 45.49
C ASP A 3 -14.24 -11.48 44.36
N GLU A 4 -13.78 -10.50 43.58
CA GLU A 4 -14.12 -10.44 42.15
C GLU A 4 -12.83 -10.33 41.32
N GLU A 5 -11.83 -11.13 41.68
CA GLU A 5 -10.85 -11.60 40.71
C GLU A 5 -11.65 -12.41 39.69
N ARG A 6 -12.00 -11.77 38.58
CA ARG A 6 -12.53 -12.44 37.41
C ARG A 6 -11.46 -13.43 36.96
N ASP A 7 -11.68 -14.67 37.33
CA ASP A 7 -11.17 -15.84 36.65
C ASP A 7 -11.68 -15.81 35.19
N VAL A 8 -11.06 -14.97 34.37
CA VAL A 8 -11.14 -15.01 32.90
C VAL A 8 -10.02 -15.93 32.39
N SER A 9 -9.68 -16.96 33.15
CA SER A 9 -8.85 -18.09 32.70
C SER A 9 -9.73 -19.32 32.43
N GLY A 10 -11.01 -19.09 32.10
CA GLY A 10 -11.90 -20.12 31.59
C GLY A 10 -11.56 -20.43 30.14
N LYS A 11 -10.91 -21.59 29.92
CA LYS A 11 -10.78 -22.33 28.65
C LYS A 11 -11.24 -21.54 27.42
N VAL A 12 -10.31 -20.88 26.74
CA VAL A 12 -10.59 -20.30 25.42
C VAL A 12 -11.00 -21.45 24.51
N ASP A 13 -12.30 -21.57 24.26
CA ASP A 13 -12.87 -22.62 23.44
C ASP A 13 -12.23 -22.58 22.06
N GLY A 14 -11.66 -23.69 21.62
CA GLY A 14 -11.01 -23.80 20.32
C GLY A 14 -11.89 -23.39 19.13
N ALA A 15 -13.21 -23.48 19.29
CA ALA A 15 -14.18 -22.97 18.33
C ALA A 15 -14.22 -21.43 18.29
N ALA A 16 -14.16 -20.76 19.44
CA ALA A 16 -14.10 -19.30 19.53
C ALA A 16 -12.81 -18.76 18.90
N LEU A 17 -11.68 -19.44 19.12
CA LEU A 17 -10.39 -19.02 18.58
C LEU A 17 -10.31 -19.18 17.04
N LYS A 18 -10.91 -20.25 16.50
CA LYS A 18 -11.11 -20.40 15.04
C LYS A 18 -12.03 -19.34 14.46
N GLY A 19 -13.08 -18.96 15.19
CA GLY A 19 -13.97 -17.87 14.82
C GLY A 19 -13.22 -16.54 14.73
N LEU A 20 -12.43 -16.21 15.76
CA LEU A 20 -11.62 -14.99 15.79
C LEU A 20 -10.62 -14.92 14.64
N PHE A 21 -9.93 -16.02 14.34
CA PHE A 21 -9.00 -16.10 13.21
C PHE A 21 -9.69 -15.86 11.86
N THR A 22 -10.89 -16.42 11.67
CA THR A 22 -11.68 -16.24 10.44
C THR A 22 -12.10 -14.77 10.27
N VAL A 23 -12.61 -14.16 11.35
CA VAL A 23 -13.00 -12.74 11.35
C VAL A 23 -11.79 -11.83 11.08
N ALA A 24 -10.63 -12.15 11.64
CA ALA A 24 -9.40 -11.39 11.39
C ALA A 24 -8.96 -11.48 9.91
N LEU A 25 -9.05 -12.67 9.29
CA LEU A 25 -8.77 -12.84 7.86
C LEU A 25 -9.74 -12.06 6.96
N GLU A 26 -11.03 -12.10 7.27
CA GLU A 26 -12.06 -11.36 6.54
C GLU A 26 -11.85 -9.85 6.66
N THR A 27 -11.54 -9.37 7.87
CA THR A 27 -11.26 -7.96 8.14
C THR A 27 -10.06 -7.49 7.33
N ARG A 28 -8.96 -8.25 7.32
CA ARG A 28 -7.79 -7.95 6.48
C ARG A 28 -8.15 -7.87 5.00
N ASN A 29 -8.92 -8.83 4.49
CA ASN A 29 -9.32 -8.85 3.08
C ASN A 29 -10.21 -7.64 2.72
N PHE A 30 -11.10 -7.25 3.62
CA PHE A 30 -11.92 -6.06 3.48
C PHE A 30 -11.08 -4.78 3.47
N GLU A 31 -10.13 -4.64 4.42
CA GLU A 31 -9.21 -3.51 4.45
C GLU A 31 -8.39 -3.40 3.16
N ILE A 32 -7.86 -4.51 2.62
CA ILE A 32 -7.14 -4.54 1.35
C ILE A 32 -8.04 -4.05 0.20
N SER A 33 -9.29 -4.51 0.14
CA SER A 33 -10.25 -4.07 -0.88
C SER A 33 -10.52 -2.57 -0.80
N GLN A 34 -10.76 -2.05 0.41
CA GLN A 34 -10.95 -0.61 0.63
C GLN A 34 -9.72 0.20 0.26
N LEU A 35 -8.52 -0.32 0.53
CA LEU A 35 -7.26 0.32 0.17
C LEU A 35 -7.09 0.45 -1.33
N VAL A 36 -7.38 -0.61 -2.08
CA VAL A 36 -7.37 -0.58 -3.55
C VAL A 36 -8.38 0.45 -4.05
N GLN A 37 -9.59 0.48 -3.50
CA GLN A 37 -10.62 1.44 -3.90
C GLN A 37 -10.18 2.89 -3.65
N ARG A 38 -9.64 3.21 -2.46
CA ARG A 38 -9.12 4.56 -2.14
C ARG A 38 -7.94 4.94 -3.02
N ASN A 39 -7.01 4.02 -3.26
CA ASN A 39 -5.85 4.30 -4.10
C ASN A 39 -6.24 4.55 -5.57
N ASN A 40 -7.19 3.78 -6.09
CA ASN A 40 -7.72 3.97 -7.44
C ASN A 40 -8.42 5.32 -7.58
N PHE A 41 -9.18 5.75 -6.57
CA PHE A 41 -9.79 7.08 -6.54
C PHE A 41 -8.73 8.19 -6.67
N PHE A 42 -7.66 8.13 -5.88
CA PHE A 42 -6.56 9.12 -5.97
C PHE A 42 -5.91 9.12 -7.35
N MET A 43 -5.63 7.96 -7.94
CA MET A 43 -5.05 7.89 -9.28
C MET A 43 -5.95 8.50 -10.37
N ILE A 44 -7.25 8.21 -10.34
CA ILE A 44 -8.20 8.79 -11.30
C ILE A 44 -8.29 10.30 -11.12
N PHE A 45 -8.37 10.78 -9.88
CA PHE A 45 -8.43 12.21 -9.58
C PHE A 45 -7.18 12.94 -10.05
N GLN A 46 -5.99 12.38 -9.82
CA GLN A 46 -4.72 12.91 -10.34
C GLN A 46 -4.72 12.97 -11.88
N GLY A 47 -5.27 11.95 -12.55
CA GLY A 47 -5.42 11.92 -14.01
C GLY A 47 -6.33 13.03 -14.53
N VAL A 48 -7.45 13.30 -13.85
CA VAL A 48 -8.37 14.39 -14.21
C VAL A 48 -7.71 15.75 -14.01
N LEU A 49 -6.99 15.97 -12.90
CA LEU A 49 -6.24 17.20 -12.67
C LEU A 49 -5.18 17.44 -13.76
N LEU A 50 -4.46 16.39 -14.15
CA LEU A 50 -3.46 16.48 -15.22
C LEU A 50 -4.09 16.81 -16.58
N ALA A 51 -5.21 16.16 -16.93
CA ALA A 51 -5.95 16.48 -18.15
C ALA A 51 -6.46 17.93 -18.14
N GLY A 52 -6.95 18.41 -17.00
CA GLY A 52 -7.35 19.80 -16.80
C GLY A 52 -6.20 20.78 -16.98
N MET A 53 -4.98 20.45 -16.51
CA MET A 53 -3.77 21.26 -16.74
C MET A 53 -3.43 21.39 -18.22
N ILE A 54 -3.44 20.27 -18.94
CA ILE A 54 -3.10 20.25 -20.38
C ILE A 54 -4.12 21.11 -21.16
N GLN A 55 -5.40 21.02 -20.82
CA GLN A 55 -6.44 21.80 -21.49
C GLN A 55 -6.45 23.29 -21.11
N SER A 56 -6.05 23.64 -19.88
CA SER A 56 -6.04 25.02 -19.37
C SER A 56 -4.76 25.81 -19.66
N SER A 57 -3.75 25.20 -20.31
CA SER A 57 -2.44 25.81 -20.59
C SER A 57 -2.49 27.10 -21.41
N HIS A 58 -3.65 27.50 -21.96
CA HIS A 58 -3.84 28.73 -22.73
C HIS A 58 -4.68 29.81 -22.03
N THR A 59 -5.32 29.55 -20.89
CA THR A 59 -6.43 30.43 -20.43
C THR A 59 -6.13 31.33 -19.23
N LYS A 60 -5.39 30.93 -18.18
CA LYS A 60 -4.85 31.83 -17.11
C LYS A 60 -3.77 31.12 -16.25
N PRO A 61 -2.57 31.71 -16.01
CA PRO A 61 -1.49 31.07 -15.25
C PRO A 61 -1.83 30.79 -13.77
N VAL A 62 -2.79 31.54 -13.19
CA VAL A 62 -3.26 31.34 -11.80
C VAL A 62 -3.98 30.01 -11.64
N VAL A 63 -4.76 29.62 -12.65
CA VAL A 63 -5.48 28.34 -12.62
C VAL A 63 -4.49 27.18 -12.69
N SER A 64 -3.48 27.29 -13.56
CA SER A 64 -2.41 26.30 -13.66
C SER A 64 -1.62 26.14 -12.36
N PHE A 65 -1.30 27.24 -11.67
CA PHE A 65 -0.64 27.18 -10.37
C PHE A 65 -1.49 26.48 -9.30
N LEU A 66 -2.77 26.85 -9.18
CA LEU A 66 -3.68 26.25 -8.20
C LEU A 66 -3.90 24.76 -8.45
N VAL A 67 -4.02 24.34 -9.71
CA VAL A 67 -4.17 22.93 -10.07
C VAL A 67 -2.89 22.15 -9.80
N CYS A 68 -1.71 22.71 -10.06
CA CYS A 68 -0.43 22.10 -9.66
C CYS A 68 -0.29 21.94 -8.15
N LEU A 69 -0.69 22.95 -7.38
CA LEU A 69 -0.68 22.90 -5.91
C LEU A 69 -1.64 21.83 -5.39
N ALA A 70 -2.85 21.77 -5.95
CA ALA A 70 -3.82 20.73 -5.62
C ALA A 70 -3.30 19.33 -5.98
N GLY A 71 -2.68 19.16 -7.16
CA GLY A 71 -2.06 17.90 -7.58
C GLY A 71 -0.95 17.44 -6.64
N PHE A 72 -0.07 18.36 -6.23
CA PHE A 72 0.99 18.08 -5.25
C PHE A 72 0.42 17.67 -3.89
N ALA A 73 -0.56 18.42 -3.37
CA ALA A 73 -1.21 18.10 -2.09
C ALA A 73 -1.87 16.72 -2.12
N VAL A 74 -2.58 16.39 -3.21
CA VAL A 74 -3.23 15.09 -3.40
C VAL A 74 -2.20 13.96 -3.42
N SER A 75 -1.10 14.10 -4.16
CA SER A 75 -0.04 13.07 -4.16
C SER A 75 0.56 12.87 -2.77
N PHE A 76 0.76 13.95 -2.00
CA PHE A 76 1.26 13.85 -0.63
C PHE A 76 0.31 13.08 0.28
N TYR A 77 -1.00 13.36 0.22
CA TYR A 77 -2.00 12.60 0.98
C TYR A 77 -2.08 11.14 0.54
N GLN A 78 -1.92 10.86 -0.75
CA GLN A 78 -1.87 9.49 -1.27
C GLN A 78 -0.69 8.70 -0.69
N VAL A 79 0.50 9.31 -0.59
CA VAL A 79 1.67 8.68 0.07
C VAL A 79 1.37 8.34 1.53
N ARG A 80 0.80 9.29 2.28
CA ARG A 80 0.48 9.08 3.71
C ARG A 80 -0.55 7.97 3.91
N MET A 81 -1.58 7.93 3.07
CA MET A 81 -2.61 6.90 3.10
C MET A 81 -2.00 5.52 2.81
N ALA A 82 -1.15 5.40 1.79
CA ALA A 82 -0.51 4.15 1.43
C ALA A 82 0.53 3.68 2.48
N ALA A 83 1.24 4.60 3.14
CA ALA A 83 2.15 4.28 4.24
C ALA A 83 1.39 3.78 5.49
N GLY A 84 0.29 4.44 5.86
CA GLY A 84 -0.54 4.03 6.99
C GLY A 84 -1.20 2.66 6.79
N ALA A 85 -1.61 2.37 5.55
CA ALA A 85 -2.12 1.06 5.15
C ALA A 85 -1.12 -0.07 5.40
N LYS A 86 0.14 0.15 5.03
CA LYS A 86 1.21 -0.82 5.20
C LYS A 86 1.49 -1.10 6.68
N PHE A 87 1.48 -0.07 7.53
CA PHE A 87 1.63 -0.22 8.98
C PHE A 87 0.54 -1.12 9.57
N TRP A 88 -0.72 -0.86 9.23
CA TRP A 88 -1.85 -1.68 9.70
C TRP A 88 -1.80 -3.11 9.17
N GLN A 89 -1.33 -3.31 7.93
CA GLN A 89 -1.14 -4.64 7.38
C GLN A 89 -0.08 -5.44 8.17
N GLU A 90 1.08 -4.84 8.45
CA GLU A 90 2.14 -5.47 9.25
C GLU A 90 1.67 -5.74 10.69
N TYR A 91 0.85 -4.84 11.27
CA TYR A 91 0.24 -5.04 12.58
C TYR A 91 -0.71 -6.25 12.61
N TRP A 92 -1.62 -6.36 11.63
CA TRP A 92 -2.55 -7.49 11.56
C TRP A 92 -1.83 -8.82 11.27
N GLU A 93 -0.75 -8.80 10.49
CA GLU A 93 0.11 -9.97 10.27
C GLU A 93 0.76 -10.44 11.59
N ALA A 94 1.23 -9.52 12.44
CA ALA A 94 1.76 -9.85 13.76
C ALA A 94 0.68 -10.40 14.71
N VAL A 95 -0.50 -9.77 14.77
CA VAL A 95 -1.62 -10.24 15.61
C VAL A 95 -2.09 -11.63 15.18
N LEU A 96 -2.16 -11.91 13.88
CA LEU A 96 -2.53 -13.24 13.38
C LEU A 96 -1.53 -14.32 13.82
N GLN A 97 -0.23 -14.00 13.79
CA GLN A 97 0.82 -14.92 14.23
C GLN A 97 0.67 -15.28 15.72
N ASP A 98 0.30 -14.32 16.56
CA ASP A 98 0.14 -14.57 17.99
C ASP A 98 -1.13 -15.39 18.29
N ILE A 99 -2.23 -15.12 17.59
CA ILE A 99 -3.47 -15.93 17.68
C ILE A 99 -3.20 -17.37 17.21
N ASP A 100 -2.41 -17.56 16.15
CA ASP A 100 -2.08 -18.89 15.63
C ASP A 100 -1.20 -19.69 16.60
N LYS A 101 -0.18 -19.08 17.19
CA LYS A 101 0.65 -19.72 18.24
C LYS A 101 -0.22 -20.19 19.39
N GLU A 102 -1.18 -19.38 19.81
CA GLU A 102 -2.10 -19.72 20.89
C GLU A 102 -3.06 -20.84 20.46
N LEU A 103 -3.58 -20.80 19.22
CA LEU A 103 -4.42 -21.86 18.66
C LEU A 103 -3.69 -23.22 18.58
N ASN A 104 -2.41 -23.21 18.24
CA ASN A 104 -1.61 -24.43 18.18
C ASN A 104 -1.39 -25.04 19.58
N LYS A 105 -1.17 -24.22 20.61
CA LYS A 105 -1.05 -24.68 22.00
C LYS A 105 -2.34 -25.32 22.54
N HIS A 106 -3.50 -24.72 22.24
CA HIS A 106 -4.77 -25.17 22.84
C HIS A 106 -5.39 -26.36 22.13
N LEU A 107 -5.17 -26.53 20.83
CA LEU A 107 -6.02 -27.42 20.05
C LEU A 107 -5.45 -28.80 19.73
N SER A 108 -4.19 -29.12 20.10
CA SER A 108 -3.55 -30.42 19.80
C SER A 108 -3.81 -30.88 18.36
N ILE A 109 -3.99 -29.93 17.42
CA ILE A 109 -4.27 -30.26 16.02
C ILE A 109 -2.96 -30.80 15.47
N PRO A 110 -2.96 -31.90 14.69
CA PRO A 110 -1.76 -32.33 13.98
C PRO A 110 -1.17 -31.14 13.22
N GLU A 111 0.06 -30.75 13.59
CA GLU A 111 0.78 -29.56 13.10
C GLU A 111 0.71 -29.41 11.56
N ALA A 112 0.55 -30.54 10.87
CA ALA A 112 0.42 -30.63 9.43
C ALA A 112 -0.78 -29.89 8.80
N ARG A 113 -1.85 -29.49 9.51
CA ARG A 113 -3.00 -28.78 8.92
C ARG A 113 -3.00 -27.27 9.21
N THR A 114 -2.69 -26.86 10.43
CA THR A 114 -2.59 -25.44 10.83
C THR A 114 -1.25 -24.84 10.40
N GLY A 115 -0.16 -25.57 10.65
CA GLY A 115 1.17 -25.23 10.16
C GLY A 115 1.21 -25.16 8.64
N LYS A 116 0.54 -26.07 7.91
CA LYS A 116 0.39 -25.93 6.44
C LYS A 116 -0.33 -24.66 6.03
N LEU A 117 -1.36 -24.21 6.76
CA LEU A 117 -2.11 -23.03 6.36
C LEU A 117 -1.21 -21.79 6.44
N PHE A 118 -0.49 -21.59 7.54
CA PHE A 118 0.38 -20.42 7.69
C PHE A 118 1.74 -20.57 6.99
N HIS A 119 2.34 -21.77 6.93
CA HIS A 119 3.49 -22.08 6.06
C HIS A 119 3.16 -21.84 4.59
N LEU A 120 1.90 -22.01 4.17
CA LEU A 120 1.47 -21.64 2.82
C LEU A 120 1.45 -20.12 2.60
N PHE A 121 1.30 -19.33 3.67
CA PHE A 121 1.16 -17.88 3.61
C PHE A 121 2.44 -17.11 3.95
N HIS A 122 3.39 -17.64 4.74
CA HIS A 122 4.45 -16.81 5.33
C HIS A 122 5.87 -17.40 5.40
N ASP A 123 6.08 -18.72 5.46
CA ASP A 123 7.36 -19.23 5.99
C ASP A 123 8.22 -20.06 5.03
N ASP A 124 8.13 -19.80 3.73
CA ASP A 124 9.00 -20.51 2.79
C ASP A 124 9.38 -19.72 1.55
N ASP A 125 9.89 -18.51 1.77
CA ASP A 125 10.37 -17.61 0.71
C ASP A 125 11.31 -18.34 -0.27
N HIS A 126 12.13 -19.26 0.29
CA HIS A 126 13.06 -20.09 -0.46
C HIS A 126 12.38 -21.20 -1.27
N ILE A 127 11.35 -21.89 -0.75
CA ILE A 127 10.61 -22.92 -1.50
C ILE A 127 9.72 -22.29 -2.57
N TYR A 128 9.04 -21.18 -2.27
CA TYR A 128 8.25 -20.45 -3.27
C TYR A 128 9.13 -19.90 -4.39
N GLY A 129 10.26 -19.28 -4.03
CA GLY A 129 11.24 -18.79 -5.00
C GLY A 129 11.74 -19.92 -5.91
N LYS A 130 12.04 -21.10 -5.35
CA LYS A 130 12.49 -22.26 -6.12
C LYS A 130 11.39 -22.84 -7.01
N MET A 131 10.15 -22.95 -6.51
CA MET A 131 9.00 -23.49 -7.25
C MET A 131 8.56 -22.58 -8.39
N VAL A 132 8.54 -21.26 -8.14
CA VAL A 132 8.26 -20.26 -9.17
C VAL A 132 9.40 -20.24 -10.19
N LYS A 133 10.67 -20.18 -9.76
CA LYS A 133 11.84 -20.21 -10.65
C LYS A 133 11.88 -21.46 -11.52
N ASP A 134 11.54 -22.63 -10.98
CA ASP A 134 11.49 -23.89 -11.74
C ASP A 134 10.40 -23.86 -12.82
N ARG A 135 9.18 -23.43 -12.46
CA ARG A 135 8.08 -23.27 -13.44
C ARG A 135 8.36 -22.20 -14.49
N LEU A 136 8.99 -21.10 -14.09
CA LEU A 136 9.30 -19.96 -14.96
C LEU A 136 10.43 -20.29 -15.92
N SER A 137 11.44 -21.07 -15.48
CA SER A 137 12.53 -21.54 -16.35
C SER A 137 12.03 -22.52 -17.42
N ARG A 138 11.03 -23.36 -17.11
CA ARG A 138 10.39 -24.24 -18.09
C ARG A 138 9.59 -23.50 -19.16
N ARG A 139 9.18 -22.24 -18.91
CA ARG A 139 8.32 -21.46 -19.82
C ARG A 139 9.10 -20.47 -20.69
N GLY A 140 10.43 -20.40 -20.54
CA GLY A 140 11.28 -19.42 -21.20
C GLY A 140 11.31 -18.07 -20.45
N PHE A 141 12.51 -17.57 -20.19
CA PHE A 141 12.74 -16.37 -19.37
C PHE A 141 12.40 -15.09 -20.16
N CYS A 142 11.12 -14.78 -20.27
CA CYS A 142 10.63 -13.48 -20.76
C CYS A 142 10.65 -12.48 -19.58
N LEU A 143 10.86 -11.18 -19.85
CA LEU A 143 10.97 -10.09 -18.86
C LEU A 143 9.89 -10.11 -17.74
N THR A 144 8.71 -10.64 -18.03
CA THR A 144 7.63 -10.91 -17.07
C THR A 144 8.09 -11.78 -15.91
N GLY A 145 8.92 -12.79 -16.15
CA GLY A 145 9.44 -13.67 -15.12
C GLY A 145 10.37 -12.97 -14.12
N PHE A 146 11.18 -12.03 -14.59
CA PHE A 146 12.01 -11.18 -13.72
C PHE A 146 11.15 -10.21 -12.89
N LEU A 147 10.12 -9.60 -13.50
CA LEU A 147 9.18 -8.72 -12.78
C LEU A 147 8.39 -9.46 -11.69
N VAL A 148 7.96 -10.69 -11.98
CA VAL A 148 7.25 -11.56 -11.01
C VAL A 148 8.17 -11.93 -9.85
N MET A 149 9.45 -12.22 -10.12
CA MET A 149 10.43 -12.57 -9.09
C MET A 149 10.74 -11.39 -8.15
N LYS A 150 10.58 -10.15 -8.62
CA LYS A 150 10.89 -8.94 -7.84
C LYS A 150 9.86 -8.64 -6.73
N ARG A 151 8.83 -9.49 -6.55
CA ARG A 151 7.81 -9.41 -5.49
C ARG A 151 7.39 -7.98 -5.22
N TYR A 152 6.78 -7.34 -6.23
CA TYR A 152 6.12 -6.06 -6.01
C TYR A 152 4.94 -6.28 -5.06
N SER A 153 5.17 -6.00 -3.77
CA SER A 153 4.12 -6.04 -2.77
C SER A 153 3.02 -5.06 -3.17
N VAL A 154 1.78 -5.53 -3.12
CA VAL A 154 0.56 -4.79 -3.52
C VAL A 154 0.45 -3.44 -2.82
N SER A 155 1.06 -3.28 -1.63
CA SER A 155 1.10 -1.99 -0.90
C SER A 155 2.24 -1.06 -1.32
N ARG A 156 3.34 -1.58 -1.87
CA ARG A 156 4.52 -0.77 -2.23
C ARG A 156 4.35 -0.05 -3.56
N VAL A 157 3.64 -0.65 -4.51
CA VAL A 157 3.40 -0.06 -5.84
C VAL A 157 2.67 1.30 -5.74
N PRO A 158 1.57 1.44 -4.99
CA PRO A 158 0.93 2.74 -4.73
C PRO A 158 1.86 3.80 -4.15
N ILE A 159 2.74 3.42 -3.20
CA ILE A 159 3.67 4.34 -2.54
C ILE A 159 4.65 4.92 -3.56
N TYR A 160 5.27 4.07 -4.39
CA TYR A 160 6.20 4.53 -5.42
C TYR A 160 5.52 5.40 -6.48
N VAL A 161 4.31 5.03 -6.90
CA VAL A 161 3.53 5.82 -7.87
C VAL A 161 3.20 7.19 -7.29
N ALA A 162 2.76 7.28 -6.04
CA ALA A 162 2.44 8.54 -5.39
C ALA A 162 3.67 9.44 -5.18
N ILE A 163 4.83 8.86 -4.84
CA ILE A 163 6.11 9.60 -4.75
C ILE A 163 6.51 10.15 -6.12
N ALA A 164 6.47 9.32 -7.17
CA ALA A 164 6.80 9.74 -8.53
C ALA A 164 5.88 10.87 -9.01
N LEU A 165 4.57 10.74 -8.78
CA LEU A 165 3.59 11.78 -9.11
C LEU A 165 3.82 13.06 -8.30
N SER A 166 4.15 12.95 -7.01
CA SER A 166 4.50 14.12 -6.18
C SER A 166 5.71 14.86 -6.74
N PHE A 167 6.73 14.14 -7.23
CA PHE A 167 7.89 14.75 -7.88
C PHE A 167 7.51 15.47 -9.18
N VAL A 168 6.67 14.86 -10.02
CA VAL A 168 6.15 15.48 -11.24
C VAL A 168 5.37 16.75 -10.93
N TRP A 169 4.44 16.70 -9.97
CA TRP A 169 3.67 17.88 -9.55
C TRP A 169 4.54 18.97 -8.94
N ALA A 170 5.55 18.61 -8.14
CA ALA A 170 6.51 19.57 -7.60
C ALA A 170 7.31 20.26 -8.71
N LEU A 171 7.76 19.51 -9.72
CA LEU A 171 8.49 20.07 -10.87
C LEU A 171 7.58 20.99 -11.69
N LEU A 172 6.33 20.60 -11.96
CA LEU A 172 5.35 21.46 -12.63
C LEU A 172 5.03 22.73 -11.84
N LEU A 173 4.96 22.63 -10.51
CA LEU A 173 4.74 23.77 -9.63
C LEU A 173 5.93 24.72 -9.67
N LEU A 174 7.17 24.21 -9.61
CA LEU A 174 8.39 25.01 -9.73
C LEU A 174 8.50 25.71 -11.10
N CYS A 175 8.18 25.00 -12.19
CA CYS A 175 8.12 25.59 -13.53
C CYS A 175 7.08 26.71 -13.61
N THR A 176 5.91 26.52 -12.97
CA THR A 176 4.86 27.55 -12.92
C THR A 176 5.31 28.76 -12.10
N MET A 177 5.97 28.57 -10.95
CA MET A 177 6.50 29.66 -10.12
C MET A 177 7.58 30.48 -10.84
N ARG A 178 8.40 29.86 -11.70
CA ARG A 178 9.39 30.57 -12.52
C ARG A 178 8.75 31.49 -13.58
N GLY A 179 7.49 31.27 -13.93
CA GLY A 179 6.70 32.15 -14.79
C GLY A 179 5.96 33.29 -14.05
N TYR A 180 6.06 33.39 -12.72
CA TYR A 180 5.37 34.41 -11.92
C TYR A 180 6.26 35.64 -11.64
N PRO A 181 5.80 36.86 -11.98
CA PRO A 181 6.64 38.07 -11.97
C PRO A 181 7.00 38.73 -10.61
N PRO A 182 6.53 38.34 -9.40
CA PRO A 182 7.14 38.91 -8.20
C PRO A 182 8.56 38.35 -7.91
N PHE A 183 9.03 37.34 -8.65
CA PHE A 183 10.38 36.76 -8.53
C PHE A 183 11.12 36.60 -9.88
N SER A 184 10.84 37.45 -10.88
CA SER A 184 11.68 37.52 -12.07
C SER A 184 12.98 38.28 -11.75
N PRO A 185 14.19 37.73 -11.94
CA PRO A 185 15.39 38.55 -12.04
C PRO A 185 15.20 39.57 -13.19
N PRO A 186 15.71 40.80 -13.06
CA PRO A 186 15.46 41.88 -14.00
C PRO A 186 15.77 41.45 -15.44
N SER A 187 14.96 41.94 -16.37
CA SER A 187 14.85 41.60 -17.80
C SER A 187 16.14 41.75 -18.65
N PHE A 188 17.30 41.93 -18.02
CA PHE A 188 18.59 41.99 -18.68
C PHE A 188 19.19 40.59 -18.96
N VAL A 189 18.73 39.53 -18.26
CA VAL A 189 19.34 38.18 -18.38
C VAL A 189 18.59 37.26 -19.37
N VAL A 190 17.41 37.66 -19.85
CA VAL A 190 16.63 36.89 -20.85
C VAL A 190 16.64 37.61 -22.20
N GLY A 191 17.79 38.18 -22.57
CA GLY A 191 18.12 38.45 -23.95
C GLY A 191 18.75 37.20 -24.54
N PHE A 192 18.10 36.66 -25.57
CA PHE A 192 18.31 35.39 -26.28
C PHE A 192 17.46 34.19 -25.80
#